data_AF-B7PKR0-F1
#
_entry.id   AF-B7PKR0-F1
#
_cell.length_a   1.000
_cell.length_b   1.000
_cell.length_c   1.000
_cell.angle_alpha   90.00
_cell.angle_beta   90.00
_cell.angle_gamma   90.00
#
_symmetry.space_group_name_H-M   'P 1'
#
loop_
_entity.id
_entity.type
_entity.pdbx_description
1 polymer ?
#
loop_
_entity_poly.entity_id
_entity_poly.type
_entity_poly.pdbx_seq_one_letter_code
_entity_poly.pdbx_strand_id
1 'polypeptide(L)'
;TLDTVQALCLPLGASISLLVMFFFFDSMQMLFAICTAIIATIALAFLLLPMCQYLIRPCTNGNKISFGTCGRFTAAELVSFSLSLAIVCVWVLTGHWLLMDAMGMGLCVAFIAFVRLPSLKVSTLLLTGLLIYDVFWVFFSSYIFNANVMVKVATRPADNPVGLVAKKLHLGSMVREAPKLSLPGKLVFPRYAFLSSTCSPASLTAFCVMPGLLLCFVLRYDAYKKAQLSSAETGLPPPNHLNKISYFHCSLIGYFLGLLTATVSSEVFKAAQPALLYLVPFTLLPLLTMAYLKGDLRRMWSEPFITPPPSKHLDV
;
A
#
# COMPACT_ATOMS: atom_id res chain seq x y z
N THR A 1 6.65 -13.60 -1.70
CA THR A 1 7.31 -12.98 -2.87
C THR A 1 6.37 -13.12 -4.04
N LEU A 2 6.24 -12.09 -4.87
CA LEU A 2 5.26 -12.08 -5.96
C LEU A 2 5.88 -12.67 -7.24
N ASP A 3 5.27 -13.72 -7.78
CA ASP A 3 5.67 -14.27 -9.08
C ASP A 3 5.18 -13.40 -10.23
N THR A 4 5.78 -13.56 -11.41
CA THR A 4 5.39 -12.83 -12.63
C THR A 4 3.91 -13.06 -13.00
N VAL A 5 3.42 -14.29 -12.86
CA VAL A 5 2.02 -14.64 -13.12
C VAL A 5 1.11 -13.98 -12.07
N GLN A 6 1.49 -14.02 -10.80
CA GLN A 6 0.72 -13.38 -9.72
C GLN A 6 0.65 -11.85 -9.89
N ALA A 7 1.73 -11.24 -10.36
CA ALA A 7 1.79 -9.82 -10.67
C ALA A 7 0.83 -9.41 -11.81
N LEU A 8 0.69 -10.24 -12.84
CA LEU A 8 -0.24 -10.01 -13.94
C LEU A 8 -1.71 -10.29 -13.52
N CYS A 9 -1.92 -11.31 -12.68
CA CYS A 9 -3.25 -11.66 -12.19
C CYS A 9 -3.84 -10.58 -11.27
N LEU A 10 -3.02 -9.74 -10.64
CA LEU A 10 -3.50 -8.73 -9.69
C LEU A 10 -4.38 -7.66 -10.37
N PRO A 11 -3.96 -6.96 -11.44
CA PRO A 11 -4.83 -6.04 -12.19
C PRO A 11 -6.09 -6.70 -12.79
N LEU A 12 -5.96 -7.96 -13.25
CA LEU A 12 -7.07 -8.72 -13.82
C LEU A 12 -8.11 -9.07 -12.74
N GLY A 13 -7.67 -9.58 -11.60
CA GLY A 13 -8.52 -9.88 -10.45
C GLY A 13 -9.19 -8.63 -9.89
N ALA A 14 -8.47 -7.50 -9.84
CA ALA A 14 -9.04 -6.20 -9.48
C ALA A 14 -10.16 -5.78 -10.45
N SER A 15 -9.98 -5.99 -11.75
CA SER A 15 -10.99 -5.68 -12.77
C SER A 15 -12.26 -6.52 -12.60
N ILE A 16 -12.11 -7.83 -12.38
CA ILE A 16 -13.25 -8.72 -12.14
C ILE A 16 -13.97 -8.32 -10.86
N SER A 17 -13.25 -8.05 -9.78
CA SER A 17 -13.81 -7.62 -8.49
C SER A 17 -14.58 -6.30 -8.61
N LEU A 18 -14.03 -5.32 -9.31
CA LEU A 18 -14.67 -4.02 -9.53
C LEU A 18 -15.97 -4.18 -10.33
N LEU A 19 -15.96 -5.01 -11.37
CA LEU A 19 -17.15 -5.27 -12.19
C LEU A 19 -18.23 -6.00 -11.38
N VAL A 20 -17.88 -7.01 -10.58
CA VAL A 20 -18.81 -7.69 -9.66
C VAL A 20 -19.42 -6.69 -8.67
N MET A 21 -18.61 -5.81 -8.09
CA MET A 21 -19.07 -4.77 -7.17
C MET A 21 -19.97 -3.74 -7.84
N PHE A 22 -19.78 -3.45 -9.13
CA PHE A 22 -20.64 -2.55 -9.88
C PHE A 22 -22.06 -3.11 -10.06
N PHE A 23 -22.19 -4.39 -10.42
CA PHE A 23 -23.49 -5.05 -10.64
C PHE A 23 -24.18 -5.45 -9.33
N PHE A 24 -23.44 -5.95 -8.33
CA PHE A 24 -23.99 -6.48 -7.08
C PHE A 24 -23.68 -5.59 -5.87
N PHE A 25 -23.70 -4.27 -6.06
CA PHE A 25 -23.27 -3.31 -5.03
C PHE A 25 -24.00 -3.50 -3.69
N ASP A 26 -25.33 -3.59 -3.72
CA ASP A 26 -26.15 -3.63 -2.50
C ASP A 26 -25.92 -4.90 -1.67
N SER A 27 -25.64 -6.02 -2.33
CA SER A 27 -25.36 -7.30 -1.68
C SER A 27 -23.90 -7.43 -1.22
N MET A 28 -22.96 -6.91 -2.01
CA MET A 28 -21.52 -7.12 -1.78
C MET A 28 -20.87 -6.06 -0.89
N GLN A 29 -21.48 -4.87 -0.74
CA GLN A 29 -20.92 -3.79 0.08
C GLN A 29 -20.71 -4.20 1.55
N MET A 30 -21.63 -5.00 2.11
CA MET A 30 -21.56 -5.47 3.49
C MET A 30 -20.43 -6.47 3.69
N LEU A 31 -20.30 -7.43 2.77
CA LEU A 31 -19.22 -8.41 2.77
C LEU A 31 -17.86 -7.68 2.69
N PHE A 32 -17.73 -6.73 1.76
CA PHE A 32 -16.50 -5.97 1.60
C PHE A 32 -16.17 -5.11 2.83
N ALA A 33 -17.15 -4.47 3.46
CA ALA A 33 -16.95 -3.71 4.69
C ALA A 33 -16.46 -4.60 5.84
N ILE A 34 -17.06 -5.78 6.03
CA ILE A 34 -16.66 -6.74 7.07
C ILE A 34 -15.25 -7.28 6.78
N CYS A 35 -14.99 -7.72 5.55
CA CYS A 35 -13.67 -8.20 5.14
C CYS A 35 -12.60 -7.12 5.35
N THR A 36 -12.90 -5.87 4.97
CA THR A 36 -11.94 -4.78 5.13
C THR A 36 -11.70 -4.44 6.60
N ALA A 37 -12.72 -4.50 7.46
CA ALA A 37 -12.56 -4.34 8.90
C ALA A 37 -11.68 -5.45 9.49
N ILE A 38 -11.87 -6.71 9.09
CA ILE A 38 -11.02 -7.84 9.53
C ILE A 38 -9.57 -7.64 9.08
N ILE A 39 -9.35 -7.31 7.80
CA ILE A 39 -8.01 -7.08 7.26
C ILE A 39 -7.35 -5.87 7.95
N ALA A 40 -8.11 -4.80 8.24
CA ALA A 40 -7.61 -3.64 8.96
C ALA A 40 -7.18 -3.99 10.40
N THR A 41 -7.98 -4.79 11.12
CA THR A 41 -7.61 -5.29 12.47
C THR A 41 -6.29 -6.05 12.43
N ILE A 42 -6.17 -7.00 11.49
CA ILE A 42 -4.95 -7.81 11.33
C ILE A 42 -3.75 -6.91 10.97
N ALA A 43 -3.92 -6.00 10.00
CA ALA A 43 -2.87 -5.08 9.57
C ALA A 43 -2.38 -4.17 10.72
N LEU A 44 -3.31 -3.62 11.51
CA LEU A 44 -2.98 -2.80 12.66
C LEU A 44 -2.32 -3.60 13.77
N ALA A 45 -2.76 -4.84 14.03
CA ALA A 45 -2.11 -5.71 15.00
C ALA A 45 -0.64 -5.95 14.63
N PHE A 46 -0.35 -6.25 13.35
CA PHE A 46 1.03 -6.41 12.86
C PHE A 46 1.87 -5.13 12.99
N LEU A 47 1.28 -3.96 12.74
CA LEU A 47 1.96 -2.67 12.87
C LEU A 47 2.21 -2.26 14.32
N LEU A 48 1.29 -2.58 15.22
CA LEU A 48 1.39 -2.27 16.65
C LEU A 48 2.31 -3.25 17.38
N LEU A 49 2.51 -4.46 16.87
CA LEU A 49 3.34 -5.50 17.48
C LEU A 49 4.74 -5.02 17.90
N PRO A 50 5.57 -4.40 17.03
CA PRO A 50 6.90 -3.92 17.44
C PRO A 50 6.83 -2.83 18.52
N MET A 51 5.81 -1.98 18.51
CA MET A 51 5.61 -0.94 19.53
C MET A 51 5.20 -1.56 20.88
N CYS A 52 4.30 -2.54 20.86
CA CYS A 52 3.89 -3.29 22.05
C CYS A 52 5.05 -4.11 22.61
N GLN A 53 5.87 -4.74 21.76
CA GLN A 53 7.07 -5.46 22.18
C GLN A 53 8.08 -4.52 22.84
N TYR A 54 8.27 -3.31 22.30
CA TYR A 54 9.12 -2.29 22.91
C TYR A 54 8.58 -1.82 24.28
N LEU A 55 7.28 -1.54 24.38
CA LEU A 55 6.64 -1.04 25.60
C LEU A 55 6.56 -2.09 26.72
N ILE A 56 6.40 -3.38 26.38
CA ILE A 56 6.28 -4.48 27.35
C ILE A 56 7.65 -5.05 27.73
N ARG A 57 8.72 -4.74 26.98
CA ARG A 57 10.10 -5.16 27.26
C ARG A 57 10.59 -4.85 28.70
N PRO A 58 10.24 -3.71 29.32
CA PRO A 58 10.61 -3.42 30.71
C PRO A 58 9.78 -4.20 31.74
N CYS A 59 8.59 -4.69 31.37
CA CYS A 59 7.58 -5.23 32.28
C CYS A 59 7.44 -6.75 32.24
N THR A 60 8.04 -7.44 31.26
CA THR A 60 7.89 -8.91 31.09
C THR A 60 9.19 -9.66 31.36
N ASN A 61 9.20 -10.44 32.43
CA ASN A 61 10.19 -11.47 32.72
C ASN A 61 9.87 -12.74 31.92
N GLY A 62 10.12 -12.75 30.60
CA GLY A 62 10.26 -13.96 29.77
C GLY A 62 9.14 -15.03 29.75
N ASN A 63 8.06 -14.87 30.50
CA ASN A 63 7.03 -15.89 30.70
C ASN A 63 6.07 -15.91 29.51
N LYS A 64 6.20 -16.95 28.68
CA LYS A 64 5.28 -17.24 27.59
C LYS A 64 3.98 -17.79 28.17
N ILE A 65 2.90 -17.03 28.07
CA ILE A 65 1.56 -17.44 28.52
C ILE A 65 1.04 -18.46 27.50
N SER A 66 0.79 -19.69 27.94
CA SER A 66 0.30 -20.77 27.08
C SER A 66 -1.21 -20.89 27.20
N PHE A 67 -1.96 -20.62 26.12
CA PHE A 67 -3.39 -20.95 26.06
C PHE A 67 -3.54 -22.34 25.43
N GLY A 68 -4.03 -23.30 26.22
CA GLY A 68 -3.96 -24.74 25.95
C GLY A 68 -4.22 -25.18 24.50
N THR A 69 -5.30 -24.70 23.86
CA THR A 69 -5.71 -25.14 22.52
C THR A 69 -5.22 -24.27 21.35
N CYS A 70 -4.53 -23.16 21.63
CA CYS A 70 -4.16 -22.17 20.61
C CYS A 70 -2.68 -21.76 20.68
N GLY A 71 -1.80 -22.65 21.12
CA GLY A 71 -0.34 -22.41 21.08
C GLY A 71 0.18 -21.40 22.11
N ARG A 72 1.48 -21.07 21.99
CA ARG A 72 2.19 -20.14 22.87
C ARG A 72 2.10 -18.73 22.28
N PHE A 73 1.33 -17.85 22.93
CA PHE A 73 1.25 -16.44 22.53
C PHE A 73 2.10 -15.56 23.45
N THR A 74 2.78 -14.59 22.87
CA THR A 74 3.50 -13.56 23.63
C THR A 74 2.47 -12.56 24.16
N ALA A 75 2.61 -12.09 25.41
CA ALA A 75 1.71 -11.07 25.96
C ALA A 75 1.60 -9.83 25.05
N ALA A 76 2.69 -9.47 24.37
CA ALA A 76 2.72 -8.39 23.37
C ALA A 76 1.81 -8.65 22.15
N GLU A 77 1.68 -9.89 21.69
CA GLU A 77 0.79 -10.25 20.57
C GLU A 77 -0.67 -10.07 20.99
N LEU A 78 -1.03 -10.57 22.17
CA LEU A 78 -2.39 -10.45 22.70
C LEU A 78 -2.79 -8.98 22.93
N VAL A 79 -1.88 -8.17 23.49
CA VAL A 79 -2.11 -6.73 23.70
C VAL A 79 -2.21 -5.98 22.37
N SER A 80 -1.35 -6.29 21.39
CA SER A 80 -1.42 -5.66 20.07
C SER A 80 -2.74 -5.99 19.35
N PHE A 81 -3.20 -7.24 19.45
CA PHE A 81 -4.46 -7.68 18.87
C PHE A 81 -5.67 -7.02 19.56
N SER A 82 -5.71 -7.01 20.89
CA SER A 82 -6.82 -6.38 21.63
C SER A 82 -6.89 -4.87 21.40
N LEU A 83 -5.74 -4.19 21.34
CA LEU A 83 -5.67 -2.76 21.02
C LEU A 83 -6.14 -2.48 19.59
N SER A 84 -5.73 -3.29 18.62
CA SER A 84 -6.17 -3.14 17.22
C SER A 84 -7.69 -3.33 17.08
N LEU A 85 -8.26 -4.32 17.78
CA LEU A 85 -9.69 -4.56 17.79
C LEU A 85 -10.44 -3.40 18.45
N ALA A 86 -9.92 -2.86 19.55
CA ALA A 86 -10.52 -1.70 20.21
C ALA A 86 -10.52 -0.47 19.28
N ILE A 87 -9.43 -0.20 18.56
CA ILE A 87 -9.34 0.90 17.59
C ILE A 87 -10.38 0.74 16.47
N VAL A 88 -10.50 -0.46 15.90
CA VAL A 88 -11.48 -0.74 14.83
C VAL A 88 -12.90 -0.63 15.36
N CYS A 89 -13.20 -1.15 16.56
CA CYS A 89 -14.51 -1.02 17.20
C CYS A 89 -14.87 0.45 17.47
N VAL A 90 -13.93 1.25 18.01
CA VAL A 90 -14.13 2.69 18.21
C VAL A 90 -14.38 3.38 16.87
N TRP A 91 -13.68 3.02 15.80
CA TRP A 91 -13.95 3.56 14.46
C TRP A 91 -15.34 3.20 13.94
N VAL A 92 -15.77 1.93 14.07
CA VAL A 92 -17.09 1.50 13.64
C VAL A 92 -18.21 2.25 14.37
N LEU A 93 -18.01 2.57 15.66
CA LEU A 93 -18.98 3.29 16.50
C LEU A 93 -18.94 4.81 16.30
N THR A 94 -17.76 5.41 16.18
CA THR A 94 -17.58 6.88 16.14
C THR A 94 -17.59 7.45 14.72
N GLY A 95 -17.20 6.65 13.72
CA GLY A 95 -17.00 7.12 12.34
C GLY A 95 -15.99 8.26 12.20
N HIS A 96 -15.07 8.42 13.16
CA HIS A 96 -14.17 9.57 13.16
C HIS A 96 -13.18 9.52 11.98
N TRP A 97 -13.06 10.62 11.24
CA TRP A 97 -12.21 10.76 10.04
C TRP A 97 -10.74 10.39 10.32
N LEU A 98 -10.18 10.86 11.44
CA LEU A 98 -8.78 10.59 11.81
C LEU A 98 -8.52 9.08 11.97
N LEU A 99 -9.48 8.36 12.55
CA LEU A 99 -9.34 6.94 12.81
C LEU A 99 -9.45 6.18 11.48
N MET A 100 -10.36 6.61 10.60
CA MET A 100 -10.46 6.10 9.24
C MET A 100 -9.15 6.25 8.45
N ASP A 101 -8.51 7.42 8.55
CA ASP A 101 -7.23 7.71 7.88
C ASP A 101 -6.08 6.87 8.45
N ALA A 102 -6.02 6.74 9.78
CA ALA A 102 -5.02 5.92 10.45
C ALA A 102 -5.12 4.44 10.03
N MET A 103 -6.33 3.89 9.95
CA MET A 103 -6.53 2.51 9.48
C MET A 103 -6.20 2.34 8.00
N GLY A 104 -6.57 3.31 7.16
CA GLY A 104 -6.23 3.32 5.74
C GLY A 104 -4.73 3.33 5.51
N MET A 105 -3.99 4.19 6.23
CA MET A 105 -2.53 4.21 6.21
C MET A 105 -1.93 2.91 6.73
N GLY A 106 -2.48 2.34 7.80
CA GLY A 106 -2.05 1.06 8.34
C GLY A 106 -2.19 -0.09 7.32
N LEU A 107 -3.33 -0.18 6.64
CA LEU A 107 -3.54 -1.12 5.54
C LEU A 107 -2.53 -0.92 4.40
N CYS A 108 -2.25 0.32 4.03
CA CYS A 108 -1.27 0.64 2.99
C CYS A 108 0.14 0.17 3.37
N VAL A 109 0.59 0.47 4.59
CA VAL A 109 1.93 0.05 5.06
C VAL A 109 2.01 -1.46 5.20
N ALA A 110 0.99 -2.11 5.76
CA ALA A 110 0.93 -3.56 5.87
C ALA A 110 1.00 -4.23 4.50
N PHE A 111 0.26 -3.70 3.51
CA PHE A 111 0.32 -4.19 2.13
C PHE A 111 1.74 -4.07 1.55
N ILE A 112 2.40 -2.92 1.71
CA ILE A 112 3.81 -2.74 1.27
C ILE A 112 4.75 -3.73 1.98
N ALA A 113 4.52 -4.00 3.26
CA ALA A 113 5.33 -4.94 4.04
C ALA A 113 5.16 -6.40 3.58
N PHE A 114 3.94 -6.82 3.24
CA PHE A 114 3.63 -8.18 2.77
C PHE A 114 4.01 -8.41 1.30
N VAL A 115 3.75 -7.43 0.43
CA VAL A 115 4.03 -7.53 -1.01
C VAL A 115 5.49 -7.17 -1.28
N ARG A 116 6.40 -8.11 -0.99
CA ARG A 116 7.82 -7.95 -1.33
C ARG A 116 8.08 -8.34 -2.79
N LEU A 117 8.50 -7.35 -3.57
CA LEU A 117 8.92 -7.51 -4.96
C LEU A 117 10.30 -8.20 -5.02
N PRO A 118 10.43 -9.30 -5.79
CA PRO A 118 11.69 -10.05 -5.88
C PRO A 118 12.67 -9.45 -6.89
N SER A 119 12.19 -8.76 -7.92
CA SER A 119 13.02 -8.20 -8.99
C SER A 119 12.40 -6.96 -9.63
N LEU A 120 13.23 -6.17 -10.32
CA LEU A 120 12.78 -5.01 -11.08
C LEU A 120 11.89 -5.42 -12.26
N LYS A 121 12.11 -6.60 -12.85
CA LYS A 121 11.22 -7.15 -13.89
C LYS A 121 9.79 -7.34 -13.37
N VAL A 122 9.62 -7.92 -12.18
CA VAL A 122 8.27 -8.10 -11.60
C VAL A 122 7.65 -6.75 -11.25
N SER A 123 8.45 -5.82 -10.72
CA SER A 123 7.99 -4.46 -10.41
C SER A 123 7.49 -3.72 -11.66
N THR A 124 8.31 -3.65 -12.71
CA THR A 124 7.97 -2.98 -13.98
C THR A 124 6.73 -3.60 -14.64
N LEU A 125 6.59 -4.92 -14.60
CA LEU A 125 5.41 -5.62 -15.11
C LEU A 125 4.14 -5.27 -14.31
N LEU A 126 4.23 -5.26 -12.97
CA LEU A 126 3.11 -4.89 -12.09
C LEU A 126 2.68 -3.43 -12.30
N LEU A 127 3.64 -2.49 -12.30
CA LEU A 127 3.38 -1.06 -12.50
C LEU A 127 2.77 -0.77 -13.89
N THR A 128 3.26 -1.45 -14.93
CA THR A 128 2.70 -1.32 -16.29
C THR A 128 1.31 -1.95 -16.38
N GLY A 129 1.07 -3.10 -15.75
CA GLY A 129 -0.25 -3.72 -15.70
C GLY A 129 -1.29 -2.85 -14.96
N LEU A 130 -0.89 -2.22 -13.86
CA LEU A 130 -1.73 -1.29 -13.12
C LEU A 130 -1.98 0.02 -13.88
N LEU A 131 -0.99 0.50 -14.65
CA LEU A 131 -1.17 1.64 -15.56
C LEU A 131 -2.25 1.34 -16.61
N ILE A 132 -2.18 0.17 -17.27
CA ILE A 132 -3.17 -0.25 -18.26
C ILE A 132 -4.55 -0.37 -17.63
N TYR A 133 -4.62 -0.95 -16.42
CA TYR A 133 -5.85 -1.04 -15.63
C TYR A 133 -6.47 0.34 -15.38
N ASP A 134 -5.68 1.31 -14.91
CA ASP A 134 -6.18 2.65 -14.55
C ASP A 134 -6.69 3.39 -15.80
N VAL A 135 -5.94 3.32 -16.91
CA VAL A 135 -6.35 3.92 -18.20
C VAL A 135 -7.63 3.28 -18.73
N PHE A 136 -7.73 1.96 -18.68
CA PHE A 136 -8.93 1.23 -19.13
C PHE A 136 -10.16 1.64 -18.31
N TRP A 137 -10.08 1.61 -16.98
CA TRP A 137 -11.23 1.89 -16.13
C TRP A 137 -11.58 3.37 -16.04
N VAL A 138 -10.65 4.30 -16.24
CA VAL A 138 -10.95 5.73 -16.22
C VAL A 138 -11.50 6.22 -17.56
N PHE A 139 -10.95 5.79 -18.71
CA PHE A 139 -11.36 6.31 -20.02
C PHE A 139 -12.33 5.38 -20.76
N PHE A 140 -12.03 4.07 -20.83
CA PHE A 140 -12.81 3.14 -21.62
C PHE A 140 -14.10 2.69 -20.93
N SER A 141 -14.14 2.67 -19.59
CA SER A 141 -15.35 2.23 -18.88
C SER A 141 -16.56 3.11 -19.17
N SER A 142 -16.37 4.42 -19.34
CA SER A 142 -17.45 5.35 -19.74
C SER A 142 -18.02 5.02 -21.11
N TYR A 143 -17.19 4.58 -22.06
CA TYR A 143 -17.63 4.26 -23.42
C TYR A 143 -18.48 2.99 -23.46
N ILE A 144 -18.11 1.97 -22.67
CA ILE A 144 -18.80 0.67 -22.67
C ILE A 144 -20.05 0.69 -21.78
N PHE A 145 -20.00 1.34 -20.62
CA PHE A 145 -21.06 1.27 -19.60
C PHE A 145 -21.88 2.57 -19.48
N ASN A 146 -21.68 3.54 -20.39
CA ASN A 146 -22.26 4.89 -20.34
C ASN A 146 -22.04 5.64 -19.00
N ALA A 147 -21.13 5.14 -18.16
CA ALA A 147 -20.79 5.69 -16.86
C ALA A 147 -19.40 5.23 -16.43
N ASN A 148 -18.65 6.09 -15.75
CA ASN A 148 -17.38 5.74 -15.13
C ASN A 148 -17.61 4.74 -14.00
N VAL A 149 -17.38 3.46 -14.27
CA VAL A 149 -17.62 2.37 -13.32
C VAL A 149 -16.79 2.57 -12.06
N MET A 150 -15.50 2.89 -12.20
CA MET A 150 -14.59 3.14 -11.08
C MET A 150 -15.08 4.30 -10.18
N VAL A 151 -15.53 5.40 -10.79
CA VAL A 151 -16.04 6.57 -10.04
C VAL A 151 -17.38 6.25 -9.40
N LYS A 152 -18.30 5.58 -10.11
CA LYS A 152 -19.62 5.20 -9.58
C LYS A 152 -19.50 4.25 -8.40
N VAL A 153 -18.56 3.32 -8.46
CA VAL A 153 -18.27 2.37 -7.38
C VAL A 153 -17.60 3.08 -6.20
N ALA A 154 -16.65 3.99 -6.45
CA ALA A 154 -15.94 4.73 -5.40
C ALA A 154 -16.78 5.82 -4.70
N THR A 155 -17.80 6.36 -5.38
CA THR A 155 -18.65 7.45 -4.87
C THR A 155 -19.85 6.94 -4.09
N ARG A 156 -20.24 5.66 -4.25
CA ARG A 156 -21.37 5.10 -3.51
C ARG A 156 -21.01 4.94 -2.02
N PRO A 157 -21.73 5.61 -1.12
CA PRO A 157 -21.53 5.42 0.32
C PRO A 157 -21.96 4.01 0.70
N ALA A 158 -21.13 3.31 1.48
CA ALA A 158 -21.52 2.02 2.04
C ALA A 158 -22.30 2.23 3.34
N ASP A 159 -23.32 1.41 3.56
CA ASP A 159 -24.05 1.41 4.82
C ASP A 159 -23.17 0.87 5.95
N ASN A 160 -23.28 1.47 7.15
CA ASN A 160 -22.54 0.99 8.31
C ASN A 160 -23.10 -0.39 8.72
N PRO A 161 -22.26 -1.44 8.84
CA PRO A 161 -22.73 -2.76 9.22
C PRO A 161 -23.42 -2.79 10.58
N VAL A 162 -22.99 -1.94 11.53
CA VAL A 162 -23.62 -1.83 12.86
C VAL A 162 -24.98 -1.16 12.79
N GLY A 163 -25.16 -0.16 11.93
CA GLY A 163 -26.46 0.48 11.71
C GLY A 163 -27.48 -0.48 11.12
N LEU A 164 -27.06 -1.34 10.19
CA LEU A 164 -27.93 -2.36 9.59
C LEU A 164 -28.31 -3.45 10.59
N VAL A 165 -27.36 -3.92 11.41
CA VAL A 165 -27.60 -4.92 12.47
C VAL A 165 -28.50 -4.34 13.57
N ALA A 166 -28.29 -3.09 14.00
CA ALA A 166 -29.16 -2.42 14.96
C ALA A 166 -30.60 -2.28 14.44
N LYS A 167 -30.76 -1.97 13.15
CA LYS A 167 -32.07 -1.91 12.47
C LYS A 167 -32.74 -3.28 12.35
N LYS A 168 -31.97 -4.34 12.04
CA LYS A 168 -32.45 -5.74 12.01
C LYS A 168 -32.86 -6.26 13.40
N LEU A 169 -32.20 -5.79 14.46
CA LEU A 169 -32.46 -6.19 15.84
C LEU A 169 -33.47 -5.30 16.59
N HIS A 170 -34.13 -4.35 15.90
CA HIS A 170 -35.11 -3.42 16.49
C HIS A 170 -34.57 -2.64 17.72
N LEU A 171 -33.25 -2.48 17.84
CA LEU A 171 -32.58 -1.79 18.95
C LEU A 171 -32.54 -0.26 18.74
N GLY A 172 -33.64 0.31 18.20
CA GLY A 172 -33.70 1.66 17.68
C GLY A 172 -33.53 2.80 18.70
N SER A 173 -33.54 2.49 20.00
CA SER A 173 -33.50 3.51 21.06
C SER A 173 -32.11 3.74 21.68
N MET A 174 -31.09 2.92 21.38
CA MET A 174 -29.77 3.03 22.03
C MET A 174 -28.61 3.36 21.07
N VAL A 175 -28.80 3.30 19.76
CA VAL A 175 -27.75 3.57 18.78
C VAL A 175 -28.13 4.78 17.94
N ARG A 176 -27.56 5.92 18.31
CA ARG A 176 -27.57 7.19 17.58
C ARG A 176 -27.18 6.94 16.12
N GLU A 177 -27.90 7.55 15.16
CA GLU A 177 -27.74 7.34 13.72
C GLU A 177 -26.27 7.12 13.31
N ALA A 178 -25.95 5.89 12.94
CA ALA A 178 -24.57 5.50 12.63
C ALA A 178 -24.15 6.19 11.32
N PRO A 179 -23.02 6.94 11.31
CA PRO A 179 -22.56 7.64 10.11
C PRO A 179 -22.26 6.64 8.99
N LYS A 180 -22.59 7.00 7.75
CA LYS A 180 -22.31 6.18 6.56
C LYS A 180 -20.80 5.97 6.44
N LEU A 181 -20.35 4.72 6.45
CA LEU A 181 -18.94 4.40 6.32
C LEU A 181 -18.54 4.61 4.87
N SER A 182 -17.57 5.49 4.63
CA SER A 182 -16.85 5.42 3.37
C SER A 182 -15.93 4.20 3.43
N LEU A 183 -15.83 3.49 2.30
CA LEU A 183 -15.02 2.28 2.20
C LEU A 183 -13.58 2.59 2.65
N PRO A 184 -12.96 1.75 3.50
CA PRO A 184 -11.59 1.97 3.93
C PRO A 184 -10.68 1.97 2.69
N GLY A 185 -9.96 3.06 2.50
CA GLY A 185 -9.29 3.37 1.23
C GLY A 185 -9.56 4.80 0.76
N LYS A 186 -10.63 5.42 1.25
CA LYS A 186 -10.88 6.86 1.12
C LYS A 186 -10.27 7.60 2.31
N LEU A 187 -9.06 8.13 2.16
CA LEU A 187 -8.51 9.03 3.17
C LEU A 187 -9.35 10.33 3.14
N VAL A 188 -9.75 10.87 4.29
CA VAL A 188 -10.64 12.04 4.43
C VAL A 188 -9.93 13.08 5.28
N PHE A 189 -9.14 13.94 4.63
CA PHE A 189 -8.56 15.09 5.32
C PHE A 189 -9.62 16.17 5.61
N PRO A 190 -9.60 16.83 6.78
CA PRO A 190 -10.32 18.07 7.01
C PRO A 190 -9.75 19.13 6.06
N ARG A 191 -10.62 19.73 5.25
CA ARG A 191 -10.25 20.88 4.40
C ARG A 191 -9.82 22.05 5.30
N TYR A 192 -8.52 22.32 5.39
CA TYR A 192 -8.06 23.67 5.71
C TYR A 192 -8.40 24.57 4.52
N ALA A 193 -9.04 25.69 4.78
CA ALA A 193 -9.81 26.50 3.83
C ALA A 193 -9.02 27.20 2.69
N PHE A 194 -7.84 26.71 2.28
CA PHE A 194 -6.99 27.39 1.29
C PHE A 194 -6.75 26.61 -0.02
N LEU A 195 -7.18 25.35 -0.12
CA LEU A 195 -7.14 24.58 -1.38
C LEU A 195 -8.54 24.12 -1.78
N SER A 196 -9.39 25.09 -2.12
CA SER A 196 -10.58 24.89 -2.94
C SER A 196 -10.11 24.54 -4.35
N SER A 197 -10.13 23.29 -4.79
CA SER A 197 -11.27 22.71 -5.51
C SER A 197 -10.97 21.24 -5.83
N THR A 198 -11.99 20.39 -5.85
CA THR A 198 -12.02 19.14 -6.65
C THR A 198 -11.02 18.00 -6.42
N CYS A 199 -10.11 18.03 -5.46
CA CYS A 199 -9.35 16.82 -5.11
C CYS A 199 -10.10 15.98 -4.06
N SER A 200 -10.74 14.89 -4.50
CA SER A 200 -11.25 13.87 -3.58
C SER A 200 -10.06 13.20 -2.85
N PRO A 201 -9.99 13.21 -1.51
CA PRO A 201 -8.82 12.71 -0.77
C PRO A 201 -8.64 11.17 -0.83
N ALA A 202 -9.53 10.45 -1.54
CA ALA A 202 -9.47 9.02 -1.82
C ALA A 202 -8.32 8.57 -2.74
N SER A 203 -7.77 9.50 -3.50
CA SER A 203 -6.69 9.31 -4.45
C SER A 203 -5.36 8.97 -3.75
N LEU A 204 -5.03 9.67 -2.66
CA LEU A 204 -3.65 9.73 -2.18
C LEU A 204 -3.14 8.40 -1.60
N THR A 205 -3.98 7.62 -0.90
CA THR A 205 -3.61 6.35 -0.28
C THR A 205 -3.31 5.25 -1.29
N ALA A 206 -4.22 5.03 -2.23
CA ALA A 206 -4.03 4.03 -3.27
C ALA A 206 -2.85 4.40 -4.19
N PHE A 207 -2.64 5.70 -4.45
CA PHE A 207 -1.49 6.20 -5.20
C PHE A 207 -0.17 6.16 -4.43
N CYS A 208 -0.18 6.11 -3.09
CA CYS A 208 1.05 5.98 -2.29
C CYS A 208 1.56 4.53 -2.26
N VAL A 209 0.67 3.54 -2.32
CA VAL A 209 1.03 2.13 -2.17
C VAL A 209 1.90 1.61 -3.31
N MET A 210 1.50 1.84 -4.56
CA MET A 210 2.16 1.23 -5.73
C MET A 210 3.59 1.74 -5.99
N PRO A 211 3.84 3.06 -6.00
CA PRO A 211 5.20 3.59 -5.95
C PRO A 211 5.92 3.31 -4.64
N GLY A 212 5.20 3.20 -3.51
CA GLY A 212 5.77 2.75 -2.24
C GLY A 212 6.43 1.37 -2.35
N LEU A 213 5.83 0.43 -3.08
CA LEU A 213 6.43 -0.88 -3.37
C LEU A 213 7.75 -0.74 -4.15
N LEU A 214 7.79 0.14 -5.16
CA LEU A 214 9.00 0.40 -5.94
C LEU A 214 10.08 1.05 -5.06
N LEU A 215 9.73 2.07 -4.27
CA LEU A 215 10.67 2.73 -3.35
C LEU A 215 11.23 1.76 -2.31
N CYS A 216 10.41 0.88 -1.74
CA CYS A 216 10.87 -0.17 -0.82
C CYS A 216 11.83 -1.16 -1.50
N PHE A 217 11.55 -1.56 -2.75
CA PHE A 217 12.48 -2.39 -3.52
C PHE A 217 13.82 -1.67 -3.74
N VAL A 218 13.79 -0.40 -4.16
CA VAL A 218 14.98 0.41 -4.41
C VAL A 218 15.79 0.64 -3.13
N LEU A 219 15.13 0.94 -2.00
CA LEU A 219 15.78 1.06 -0.69
C LEU A 219 16.51 -0.22 -0.30
N ARG A 220 15.86 -1.37 -0.52
CA ARG A 220 16.47 -2.68 -0.22
C ARG A 220 17.67 -2.95 -1.11
N TYR A 221 17.61 -2.57 -2.37
CA TYR A 221 18.71 -2.70 -3.32
C TYR A 221 19.88 -1.78 -2.95
N ASP A 222 19.62 -0.53 -2.57
CA ASP A 222 20.62 0.42 -2.08
C ASP A 222 21.31 -0.11 -0.80
N ALA A 223 20.53 -0.65 0.15
CA ALA A 223 21.06 -1.26 1.37
C ALA A 223 21.92 -2.49 1.07
N TYR A 224 21.49 -3.34 0.12
CA TYR A 224 22.26 -4.49 -0.34
C TYR A 224 23.59 -4.07 -1.00
N LYS A 225 23.56 -3.05 -1.87
CA LYS A 225 24.78 -2.52 -2.51
C LYS A 225 25.73 -1.90 -1.50
N LYS A 226 25.22 -1.16 -0.51
CA LYS A 226 26.02 -0.59 0.58
C LYS A 226 26.65 -1.68 1.44
N ALA A 227 25.90 -2.74 1.77
CA ALA A 227 26.43 -3.89 2.52
C ALA A 227 27.52 -4.63 1.74
N GLN A 228 27.36 -4.86 0.43
CA GLN A 228 28.40 -5.48 -0.40
C GLN A 228 29.67 -4.62 -0.47
N LEU A 229 29.52 -3.30 -0.57
CA LEU A 229 30.66 -2.39 -0.59
C LEU A 229 31.43 -2.42 0.75
N SER A 230 30.71 -2.40 1.88
CA SER A 230 31.32 -2.54 3.22
C SER A 230 31.98 -3.90 3.45
N SER A 231 31.48 -4.98 2.82
CA SER A 231 32.13 -6.30 2.87
C SER A 231 33.34 -6.43 1.93
N ALA A 232 33.43 -5.60 0.90
CA ALA A 232 34.52 -5.60 -0.08
C ALA A 232 35.67 -4.63 0.27
N GLU A 233 35.58 -3.89 1.39
CA GLU A 233 36.65 -3.01 1.90
C GLU A 233 37.81 -3.78 2.56
N THR A 234 38.30 -4.82 1.88
CA THR A 234 39.73 -5.18 1.89
C THR A 234 40.45 -4.31 0.84
N GLY A 235 40.75 -3.06 1.19
CA GLY A 235 41.99 -2.39 0.73
C GLY A 235 42.00 -1.41 -0.45
N LEU A 236 40.90 -1.06 -1.14
CA LEU A 236 40.91 0.08 -2.09
C LEU A 236 39.63 0.93 -2.03
N PRO A 237 39.75 2.28 -1.99
CA PRO A 237 38.60 3.17 -1.95
C PRO A 237 37.88 3.20 -3.32
N PRO A 238 36.55 3.03 -3.36
CA PRO A 238 35.79 3.10 -4.61
C PRO A 238 35.69 4.55 -5.15
N PRO A 239 35.54 4.74 -6.47
CA PRO A 239 35.56 6.07 -7.10
C PRO A 239 34.38 6.96 -6.66
N ASN A 240 34.71 8.20 -6.30
CA ASN A 240 33.94 9.05 -5.37
C ASN A 240 32.86 9.99 -5.98
N HIS A 241 32.57 9.95 -7.29
CA HIS A 241 31.69 10.97 -7.88
C HIS A 241 30.26 10.51 -8.28
N LEU A 242 30.05 9.22 -8.58
CA LEU A 242 28.74 8.69 -9.03
C LEU A 242 27.95 7.92 -7.95
N ASN A 243 28.56 7.68 -6.79
CA ASN A 243 27.95 6.97 -5.66
C ASN A 243 27.20 7.89 -4.68
N LYS A 244 27.27 9.22 -4.85
CA LYS A 244 26.61 10.16 -3.93
C LYS A 244 25.09 10.17 -4.09
N ILE A 245 24.58 9.87 -5.28
CA ILE A 245 23.14 9.80 -5.56
C ILE A 245 22.69 8.33 -5.47
N SER A 246 21.98 8.03 -4.39
CA SER A 246 21.32 6.74 -4.17
C SER A 246 20.18 6.56 -5.17
N TYR A 247 19.90 5.32 -5.59
CA TYR A 247 18.74 5.04 -6.45
C TYR A 247 17.43 5.49 -5.77
N PHE A 248 17.37 5.39 -4.44
CA PHE A 248 16.24 5.86 -3.64
C PHE A 248 15.94 7.34 -3.82
N HIS A 249 16.96 8.21 -3.77
CA HIS A 249 16.76 9.66 -3.87
C HIS A 249 16.23 10.04 -5.25
N CYS A 250 16.76 9.40 -6.31
CA CYS A 250 16.27 9.59 -7.67
C CYS A 250 14.78 9.18 -7.79
N SER A 251 14.43 8.00 -7.27
CA SER A 251 13.05 7.49 -7.29
C SER A 251 12.10 8.34 -6.42
N LEU A 252 12.57 8.86 -5.28
CA LEU A 252 11.83 9.75 -4.39
C LEU A 252 11.49 11.08 -5.08
N ILE A 253 12.48 11.69 -5.76
CA ILE A 253 12.27 12.93 -6.53
C ILE A 253 11.28 12.67 -7.68
N GLY A 254 11.45 11.56 -8.40
CA GLY A 254 10.51 11.14 -9.43
C GLY A 254 9.08 10.96 -8.90
N TYR A 255 8.92 10.35 -7.73
CA TYR A 255 7.63 10.19 -7.06
C TYR A 255 6.99 11.55 -6.73
N PHE A 256 7.75 12.47 -6.16
CA PHE A 256 7.27 13.82 -5.84
C PHE A 256 6.84 14.59 -7.09
N LEU A 257 7.67 14.58 -8.15
CA LEU A 257 7.35 15.23 -9.42
C LEU A 257 6.13 14.59 -10.10
N GLY A 258 6.00 13.27 -10.03
CA GLY A 258 4.84 12.55 -10.56
C GLY A 258 3.54 12.92 -9.84
N LEU A 259 3.58 13.03 -8.50
CA LEU A 259 2.44 13.48 -7.70
C LEU A 259 2.07 14.93 -8.03
N LEU A 260 3.05 15.81 -8.13
CA LEU A 260 2.83 17.22 -8.49
C LEU A 260 2.23 17.35 -9.91
N THR A 261 2.72 16.55 -10.86
CA THR A 261 2.17 16.57 -12.22
C THR A 261 0.73 16.05 -12.25
N ALA A 262 0.43 15.00 -11.48
CA ALA A 262 -0.93 14.47 -11.37
C ALA A 262 -1.91 15.50 -10.77
N THR A 263 -1.49 16.26 -9.74
CA THR A 263 -2.33 17.30 -9.15
C THR A 263 -2.54 18.46 -10.12
N VAL A 264 -1.47 18.97 -10.74
CA VAL A 264 -1.56 20.06 -11.72
C VAL A 264 -2.46 19.67 -12.89
N SER A 265 -2.31 18.46 -13.42
CA SER A 265 -3.13 17.99 -14.53
C SER A 265 -4.60 17.85 -14.12
N SER A 266 -4.89 17.32 -12.93
CA SER A 266 -6.27 17.25 -12.42
C SER A 266 -6.95 18.63 -12.30
N GLU A 267 -6.20 19.66 -11.93
CA GLU A 267 -6.71 21.04 -11.84
C GLU A 267 -6.98 21.65 -13.24
N VAL A 268 -6.06 21.44 -14.18
CA VAL A 268 -6.17 21.99 -15.56
C VAL A 268 -7.34 21.37 -16.31
N PHE A 269 -7.50 20.04 -16.23
CA PHE A 269 -8.51 19.32 -17.00
C PHE A 269 -9.89 19.26 -16.32
N LYS A 270 -10.02 19.74 -15.08
CA LYS A 270 -11.25 19.74 -14.27
C LYS A 270 -11.99 18.39 -14.24
N ALA A 271 -11.26 17.31 -14.46
CA ALA A 271 -11.76 15.95 -14.56
C ALA A 271 -10.85 15.02 -13.76
N ALA A 272 -11.42 13.96 -13.19
CA ALA A 272 -10.64 12.95 -12.48
C ALA A 272 -9.73 12.22 -13.48
N GLN A 273 -8.42 12.33 -13.27
CA GLN A 273 -7.42 11.68 -14.12
C GLN A 273 -6.76 10.50 -13.40
N PRO A 274 -6.34 9.47 -14.15
CA PRO A 274 -5.62 8.32 -13.59
C PRO A 274 -4.25 8.78 -13.10
N ALA A 275 -4.02 8.85 -11.78
CA ALA A 275 -2.75 9.40 -11.30
C ALA A 275 -1.56 8.45 -11.57
N LEU A 276 -1.81 7.15 -11.74
CA LEU A 276 -0.76 6.20 -12.15
C LEU A 276 -0.20 6.53 -13.55
N LEU A 277 -0.97 7.21 -14.40
CA LEU A 277 -0.51 7.67 -15.71
C LEU A 277 0.70 8.59 -15.64
N TYR A 278 0.73 9.48 -14.65
CA TYR A 278 1.87 10.36 -14.41
C TYR A 278 2.91 9.67 -13.55
N LEU A 279 2.45 8.99 -12.51
CA LEU A 279 3.34 8.53 -11.46
C LEU A 279 4.27 7.38 -11.90
N VAL A 280 3.77 6.44 -12.70
CA VAL A 280 4.56 5.33 -13.23
C VAL A 280 5.74 5.81 -14.08
N PRO A 281 5.58 6.63 -15.14
CA PRO A 281 6.71 7.08 -15.93
C PRO A 281 7.69 7.94 -15.11
N PHE A 282 7.21 8.82 -14.23
CA PHE A 282 8.09 9.66 -13.41
C PHE A 282 8.87 8.90 -12.33
N THR A 283 8.45 7.70 -11.92
CA THR A 283 9.20 6.87 -10.96
C THR A 283 10.04 5.79 -11.62
N LEU A 284 9.52 5.18 -12.69
CA LEU A 284 10.14 4.06 -13.40
C LEU A 284 11.23 4.53 -14.37
N LEU A 285 11.01 5.60 -15.13
CA LEU A 285 12.00 6.09 -16.09
C LEU A 285 13.29 6.56 -15.41
N PRO A 286 13.27 7.43 -14.37
CA PRO A 286 14.51 7.86 -13.72
C PRO A 286 15.28 6.70 -13.08
N LEU A 287 14.56 5.69 -12.55
CA LEU A 287 15.19 4.49 -12.01
C LEU A 287 15.87 3.66 -13.11
N LEU A 288 15.19 3.42 -14.23
CA LEU A 288 15.75 2.68 -15.36
C LEU A 288 16.92 3.41 -16.00
N THR A 289 16.80 4.73 -16.22
CA THR A 289 17.87 5.57 -16.75
C THR A 289 19.08 5.54 -15.83
N MET A 290 18.89 5.69 -14.51
CA MET A 290 20.01 5.65 -13.57
C MET A 290 20.67 4.27 -13.49
N ALA A 291 19.88 3.20 -13.53
CA ALA A 291 20.40 1.83 -13.54
C ALA A 291 21.14 1.49 -14.84
N TYR A 292 20.69 2.05 -15.96
CA TYR A 292 21.37 1.95 -17.25
C TYR A 292 22.71 2.70 -17.23
N LEU A 293 22.72 3.95 -16.75
CA LEU A 293 23.94 4.77 -16.66
C LEU A 293 24.99 4.18 -15.71
N LYS A 294 24.56 3.54 -14.62
CA LYS A 294 25.46 2.82 -13.69
C LYS A 294 25.84 1.41 -14.17
N GLY A 295 25.25 0.90 -15.24
CA GLY A 295 25.51 -0.46 -15.76
C GLY A 295 24.91 -1.60 -14.92
N ASP A 296 24.21 -1.29 -13.83
CA ASP A 296 23.62 -2.28 -12.91
C ASP A 296 22.27 -2.85 -13.41
N LEU A 297 21.73 -2.32 -14.52
CA LEU A 297 20.39 -2.63 -15.00
C LEU A 297 20.14 -4.13 -15.16
N ARG A 298 21.06 -4.87 -15.80
CA ARG A 298 20.89 -6.32 -16.03
C ARG A 298 20.83 -7.09 -14.71
N ARG A 299 21.65 -6.71 -13.73
CA ARG A 299 21.67 -7.31 -12.38
C ARG A 299 20.38 -7.01 -11.62
N MET A 300 19.89 -5.77 -11.69
CA MET A 300 18.65 -5.35 -11.03
C MET A 300 17.40 -5.99 -11.67
N TRP A 301 17.45 -6.26 -12.98
CA TRP A 301 16.36 -6.82 -13.78
C TRP A 301 16.03 -8.27 -13.46
N SER A 302 17.04 -9.16 -13.49
CA SER A 302 16.83 -10.60 -13.33
C SER A 302 17.00 -11.07 -11.88
N GLU A 303 18.11 -10.69 -11.22
CA GLU A 303 18.55 -11.33 -9.98
C GLU A 303 19.28 -10.33 -9.05
N PRO A 304 18.56 -9.39 -8.42
CA PRO A 304 19.18 -8.30 -7.66
C PRO A 304 19.94 -8.75 -6.40
N PHE A 305 19.64 -9.93 -5.85
CA PHE A 305 20.16 -10.36 -4.53
C PHE A 305 21.11 -11.56 -4.58
N ILE A 306 21.59 -11.98 -5.75
CA ILE A 306 22.55 -13.09 -5.83
C ILE A 306 23.95 -12.60 -5.45
N THR A 307 24.51 -13.18 -4.40
CA THR A 307 25.95 -13.15 -4.11
C THR A 307 26.66 -14.07 -5.11
N PRO A 308 27.66 -13.60 -5.87
CA PRO A 308 28.48 -14.50 -6.67
C PRO A 308 29.11 -15.56 -5.73
N PRO A 309 29.22 -16.83 -6.15
CA PRO A 309 29.95 -17.83 -5.37
C PRO A 309 31.38 -17.34 -5.15
N PRO A 310 31.99 -17.57 -3.97
CA PRO A 310 33.39 -17.23 -3.76
C PRO A 310 34.23 -17.91 -4.84
N SER A 311 35.10 -17.13 -5.48
CA SER A 311 36.00 -17.62 -6.53
C SER A 311 36.84 -18.77 -5.97
N LYS A 312 36.73 -19.96 -6.58
CA LYS A 312 37.50 -21.18 -6.25
C LYS A 312 39.01 -21.08 -6.59
N HIS A 313 39.58 -19.90 -6.59
CA HIS A 313 41.00 -19.68 -6.88
C HIS A 313 41.66 -19.04 -5.67
N LEU A 314 41.93 -19.84 -4.63
CA LEU A 314 42.92 -19.55 -3.58
C LEU A 314 43.28 -20.85 -2.81
N ASP A 315 43.38 -21.97 -3.53
CA ASP A 315 44.00 -23.21 -3.04
C ASP A 315 44.92 -23.75 -4.15
N VAL A 316 46.10 -23.13 -4.31
CA VAL A 316 47.30 -23.75 -4.89
C VAL A 316 48.51 -23.22 -4.13
#